data_AF-A0A1I0VVM3-F1
#
_entry.id   AF-A0A1I0VVM3-F1
#
_cell.length_a   1.000
_cell.length_b   1.000
_cell.length_c   1.000
_cell.angle_alpha   90.00
_cell.angle_beta   90.00
_cell.angle_gamma   90.00
#
_symmetry.space_group_name_H-M   'P 1'
#
loop_
_entity.id
_entity.type
_entity.pdbx_description
1 polymer ?
#
loop_
_entity_poly.entity_id
_entity_poly.type
_entity_poly.pdbx_seq_one_letter_code
_entity_poly.pdbx_strand_id
1 'polypeptide(L)'
;MRRGRPRLMRPSCSPAHSACLWFSLCLALLGGVSLAQEPQSIVQAEFAEPTDRYDHAILGDAMEWGALRLTVEGGATRILRLPQTRVFEDLTPRLVDLDADGMAEVIVVETDMTRGARLSVYGADGLRAATPYIGHTHRWLAPVGAADFDGDGQMEIAYVDRPHLAKTLRVWRFAGGELSEIAAIDGLTNHRIGWAEIPGGIRDCDGPPEIITANANWTRIMATRLERGVLVPRDIGAYTRPSSLTRAAETCGR
;
A
#
# COMPACT_ATOMS: atom_id res chain seq x y z
N MET A 1 -45.72 -99.39 6.29
CA MET A 1 -44.47 -98.82 6.85
C MET A 1 -44.72 -97.33 7.16
N ARG A 2 -44.45 -96.93 8.42
CA ARG A 2 -44.38 -95.57 9.06
C ARG A 2 -45.13 -94.41 8.36
N ARG A 3 -46.37 -94.04 8.72
CA ARG A 3 -46.83 -93.20 9.87
C ARG A 3 -46.11 -91.84 10.06
N GLY A 4 -46.87 -90.73 9.99
CA GLY A 4 -46.55 -89.48 10.69
C GLY A 4 -47.00 -88.15 10.05
N ARG A 5 -48.29 -87.78 10.17
CA ARG A 5 -48.82 -86.38 10.14
C ARG A 5 -48.28 -85.62 11.41
N PRO A 6 -48.39 -84.28 11.63
CA PRO A 6 -49.52 -83.41 11.20
C PRO A 6 -49.31 -81.86 11.11
N ARG A 7 -50.37 -81.20 10.63
CA ARG A 7 -51.09 -80.03 11.22
C ARG A 7 -50.48 -78.61 11.36
N LEU A 8 -51.37 -77.68 10.96
CA LEU A 8 -51.76 -76.39 11.60
C LEU A 8 -50.74 -75.25 11.45
N MET A 9 -51.11 -74.00 11.16
CA MET A 9 -52.24 -73.23 11.69
C MET A 9 -52.53 -72.03 10.75
N ARG A 10 -53.80 -71.75 10.49
CA ARG A 10 -54.32 -70.41 10.12
C ARG A 10 -54.48 -69.59 11.42
N PRO A 11 -55.25 -68.49 11.40
CA PRO A 11 -55.00 -67.11 10.93
C PRO A 11 -54.93 -66.15 12.14
N SER A 12 -54.70 -64.85 11.95
CA SER A 12 -55.44 -63.80 12.69
C SER A 12 -54.99 -62.39 12.31
N CYS A 13 -55.92 -61.61 11.77
CA CYS A 13 -55.98 -60.17 11.99
C CYS A 13 -56.41 -59.90 13.44
N SER A 14 -55.89 -58.80 14.01
CA SER A 14 -56.55 -57.77 14.84
C SER A 14 -55.50 -57.13 15.81
N PRO A 15 -55.81 -56.04 16.54
CA PRO A 15 -56.07 -54.70 15.99
C PRO A 15 -55.39 -53.57 16.80
N ALA A 16 -55.46 -52.35 16.25
CA ALA A 16 -55.78 -51.11 16.96
C ALA A 16 -54.71 -50.22 17.63
N HIS A 17 -55.08 -48.93 17.59
CA HIS A 17 -54.77 -47.82 18.48
C HIS A 17 -53.60 -46.87 18.15
N SER A 18 -54.03 -45.69 17.69
CA SER A 18 -53.77 -44.40 18.33
C SER A 18 -52.59 -43.55 17.86
N ALA A 19 -53.00 -42.37 17.41
CA ALA A 19 -52.50 -41.06 17.84
C ALA A 19 -51.29 -40.46 17.12
N CYS A 20 -51.61 -39.32 16.50
CA CYS A 20 -50.96 -38.04 16.70
C CYS A 20 -49.63 -37.74 16.00
N LEU A 21 -49.61 -36.46 15.60
CA LEU A 21 -48.45 -35.59 15.40
C LEU A 21 -47.93 -35.51 13.97
N TRP A 22 -48.50 -34.52 13.29
CA TRP A 22 -47.84 -33.69 12.30
C TRP A 22 -46.40 -33.40 12.72
N PHE A 23 -45.43 -33.85 11.93
CA PHE A 23 -44.07 -33.34 11.98
C PHE A 23 -43.79 -32.65 10.64
N SER A 24 -44.11 -31.35 10.59
CA SER A 24 -43.52 -30.44 9.62
C SER A 24 -42.03 -30.36 9.91
N LEU A 25 -41.23 -31.07 9.13
CA LEU A 25 -39.77 -30.97 9.17
C LEU A 25 -39.36 -29.70 8.40
N CYS A 26 -39.52 -28.53 9.01
CA CYS A 26 -38.85 -27.32 8.58
C CYS A 26 -37.36 -27.46 8.91
N LEU A 27 -36.59 -27.95 7.94
CA LEU A 27 -35.13 -27.95 8.00
C LEU A 27 -34.65 -26.50 7.85
N ALA A 28 -34.43 -25.81 8.97
CA ALA A 28 -33.84 -24.49 8.99
C ALA A 28 -32.36 -24.59 8.58
N LEU A 29 -32.10 -24.50 7.27
CA LEU A 29 -30.79 -24.15 6.71
C LEU A 29 -30.50 -22.69 7.05
N LEU A 30 -30.06 -22.45 8.29
CA LEU A 30 -29.36 -21.21 8.65
C LEU A 30 -27.95 -21.30 8.05
N GLY A 31 -27.88 -21.21 6.71
CA GLY A 31 -26.64 -20.88 6.02
C GLY A 31 -26.27 -19.48 6.44
N GLY A 32 -25.25 -19.34 7.28
CA GLY A 32 -24.64 -18.06 7.59
C GLY A 32 -24.16 -17.46 6.28
N VAL A 33 -24.90 -16.49 5.76
CA VAL A 33 -24.47 -15.67 4.64
C VAL A 33 -23.33 -14.83 5.20
N SER A 34 -22.09 -15.29 5.00
CA SER A 34 -20.94 -14.41 5.19
C SER A 34 -21.05 -13.39 4.07
N LEU A 35 -21.56 -12.21 4.39
CA LEU A 35 -21.43 -11.07 3.49
C LEU A 35 -19.93 -10.83 3.37
N ALA A 36 -19.33 -11.24 2.25
CA ALA A 36 -18.01 -10.77 1.90
C ALA A 36 -18.09 -9.26 1.98
N GLN A 37 -17.27 -8.68 2.86
CA GLN A 37 -17.21 -7.24 2.98
C GLN A 37 -16.63 -6.74 1.66
N GLU A 38 -17.45 -6.07 0.86
CA GLU A 38 -17.01 -5.49 -0.40
C GLU A 38 -15.72 -4.70 -0.15
N PRO A 39 -14.70 -4.87 -1.01
CA PRO A 39 -13.47 -4.11 -0.89
C PRO A 39 -13.80 -2.61 -0.78
N GLN A 40 -13.26 -1.96 0.26
CA GLN A 40 -13.63 -0.59 0.59
C GLN A 40 -12.63 0.37 -0.06
N SER A 41 -13.07 1.08 -1.09
CA SER A 41 -12.25 2.08 -1.77
C SER A 41 -11.85 3.21 -0.82
N ILE A 42 -10.56 3.50 -0.70
CA ILE A 42 -10.04 4.61 0.10
C ILE A 42 -10.15 5.90 -0.71
N VAL A 43 -10.84 6.91 -0.17
CA VAL A 43 -11.04 8.21 -0.83
C VAL A 43 -10.21 9.33 -0.21
N GLN A 44 -9.72 9.13 1.02
CA GLN A 44 -8.85 10.09 1.72
C GLN A 44 -7.97 9.36 2.72
N ALA A 45 -6.73 9.83 2.89
CA ALA A 45 -5.84 9.37 3.93
C ALA A 45 -5.09 10.54 4.56
N GLU A 46 -4.95 10.50 5.88
CA GLU A 46 -4.30 11.56 6.65
C GLU A 46 -3.53 10.96 7.81
N PHE A 47 -2.39 11.56 8.14
CA PHE A 47 -1.70 11.22 9.36
C PHE A 47 -2.46 11.74 10.59
N ALA A 48 -2.41 10.99 11.68
CA ALA A 48 -3.11 11.26 12.92
C ALA A 48 -2.25 10.87 14.12
N GLU A 49 -2.67 11.31 15.31
CA GLU A 49 -2.02 11.00 16.59
C GLU A 49 -0.54 11.41 16.58
N PRO A 50 -0.24 12.71 16.46
CA PRO A 50 1.14 13.15 16.39
C PRO A 50 1.89 12.81 17.67
N THR A 51 3.19 12.55 17.56
CA THR A 51 4.01 11.96 18.62
C THR A 51 5.46 12.43 18.53
N ASP A 52 6.09 12.52 19.69
CA ASP A 52 7.50 12.88 19.91
C ASP A 52 8.37 11.64 20.21
N ARG A 53 7.84 10.43 20.03
CA ARG A 53 8.55 9.18 20.39
C ARG A 53 9.77 8.89 19.52
N TYR A 54 9.96 9.63 18.44
CA TYR A 54 11.08 9.49 17.52
C TYR A 54 11.68 10.87 17.23
N ASP A 55 12.97 11.04 17.48
CA ASP A 55 13.65 12.33 17.55
C ASP A 55 14.50 12.64 16.32
N HIS A 56 13.97 12.38 15.12
CA HIS A 56 14.71 12.61 13.88
C HIS A 56 14.50 14.00 13.28
N ALA A 57 13.25 14.50 13.28
CA ALA A 57 12.91 15.86 12.85
C ALA A 57 13.41 16.19 11.42
N ILE A 58 13.44 15.18 10.53
CA ILE A 58 14.09 15.32 9.23
C ILE A 58 13.33 16.29 8.32
N LEU A 59 12.02 16.39 8.51
CA LEU A 59 11.05 17.23 7.77
C LEU A 59 10.90 18.63 8.37
N GLY A 60 11.78 19.03 9.29
CA GLY A 60 11.79 20.38 9.87
C GLY A 60 10.72 20.65 10.94
N ASP A 61 9.81 19.71 11.17
CA ASP A 61 9.00 19.65 12.39
C ASP A 61 9.68 18.77 13.46
N ALA A 62 9.11 18.76 14.66
CA ALA A 62 9.57 17.90 15.76
C ALA A 62 8.59 16.76 16.06
N MET A 63 7.62 16.51 15.18
CA MET A 63 6.50 15.62 15.47
C MET A 63 6.27 14.66 14.32
N GLU A 64 6.40 13.38 14.63
CA GLU A 64 6.04 12.29 13.71
C GLU A 64 4.61 11.84 13.99
N TRP A 65 4.12 10.83 13.28
CA TRP A 65 2.72 10.40 13.41
C TRP A 65 2.57 8.96 13.89
N GLY A 66 1.66 8.76 14.85
CA GLY A 66 1.40 7.45 15.42
C GLY A 66 0.37 6.62 14.65
N ALA A 67 -0.45 7.27 13.81
CA ALA A 67 -1.56 6.65 13.13
C ALA A 67 -1.78 7.17 11.71
N LEU A 68 -2.39 6.33 10.89
CA LEU A 68 -2.92 6.65 9.57
C LEU A 68 -4.45 6.54 9.64
N ARG A 69 -5.13 7.65 9.38
CA ARG A 69 -6.59 7.73 9.28
C ARG A 69 -6.98 7.61 7.83
N LEU A 70 -7.84 6.64 7.53
CA LEU A 70 -8.40 6.39 6.20
C LEU A 70 -9.88 6.71 6.21
N THR A 71 -10.37 7.44 5.21
CA THR A 71 -11.79 7.56 4.89
C THR A 71 -12.05 6.68 3.68
N VAL A 72 -13.00 5.76 3.80
CA VAL A 72 -13.44 4.92 2.69
C VAL A 72 -14.71 5.47 2.07
N GLU A 73 -15.05 5.00 0.88
CA GLU A 73 -16.31 5.29 0.22
C GLU A 73 -17.50 5.01 1.16
N GLY A 74 -18.51 5.90 1.12
CA GLY A 74 -19.59 5.93 2.10
C GLY A 74 -19.25 6.68 3.40
N GLY A 75 -18.03 7.21 3.54
CA GLY A 75 -17.64 8.14 4.61
C GLY A 75 -17.21 7.47 5.92
N ALA A 76 -17.15 6.14 5.97
CA ALA A 76 -16.66 5.44 7.15
C ALA A 76 -15.15 5.69 7.33
N THR A 77 -14.73 5.86 8.58
CA THR A 77 -13.32 6.06 8.92
C THR A 77 -12.69 4.79 9.49
N ARG A 78 -11.42 4.55 9.17
CA ARG A 78 -10.54 3.55 9.79
C ARG A 78 -9.31 4.26 10.34
N ILE A 79 -8.80 3.80 11.49
CA ILE A 79 -7.55 4.31 12.06
C ILE A 79 -6.60 3.13 12.23
N LEU A 80 -5.51 3.16 11.49
CA LEU A 80 -4.42 2.20 11.58
C LEU A 80 -3.34 2.79 12.49
N ARG A 81 -3.10 2.16 13.65
CA ARG A 81 -2.11 2.63 14.62
C ARG A 81 -0.85 1.79 14.54
N LEU A 82 0.29 2.46 14.47
CA LEU A 82 1.59 1.80 14.57
C LEU A 82 1.91 1.41 16.02
N PRO A 83 2.68 0.34 16.24
CA PRO A 83 3.22 0.04 17.55
C PRO A 83 4.11 1.19 18.03
N GLN A 84 4.36 1.25 19.34
CA GLN A 84 5.21 2.28 19.95
C GLN A 84 6.66 2.29 19.43
N THR A 85 7.09 1.26 18.69
CA THR A 85 8.43 1.16 18.10
C THR A 85 8.55 1.76 16.70
N ARG A 86 7.46 2.33 16.16
CA ARG A 86 7.41 2.88 14.80
C ARG A 86 6.66 4.19 14.74
N VAL A 87 6.94 5.00 13.74
CA VAL A 87 6.20 6.22 13.38
C VAL A 87 5.98 6.26 11.88
N PHE A 88 4.97 7.01 11.43
CA PHE A 88 4.97 7.51 10.07
C PHE A 88 5.77 8.81 10.05
N GLU A 89 6.83 8.86 9.25
CA GLU A 89 7.76 9.98 9.11
C GLU A 89 7.65 10.51 7.66
N ASP A 90 6.57 11.23 7.37
CA ASP A 90 6.22 11.72 6.04
C ASP A 90 5.30 12.95 6.16
N LEU A 91 5.17 13.71 5.08
CA LEU A 91 4.36 14.94 5.05
C LEU A 91 2.89 14.64 4.74
N THR A 92 2.64 13.81 3.73
CA THR A 92 1.29 13.47 3.27
C THR A 92 1.23 12.04 2.76
N PRO A 93 0.20 11.26 3.12
CA PRO A 93 -0.06 9.97 2.48
C PRO A 93 -0.40 10.18 1.00
N ARG A 94 0.05 9.27 0.12
CA ARG A 94 -0.21 9.34 -1.32
C ARG A 94 -1.18 8.24 -1.72
N LEU A 95 -2.34 8.60 -2.26
CA LEU A 95 -3.34 7.65 -2.74
C LEU A 95 -3.07 7.31 -4.21
N VAL A 96 -2.87 6.03 -4.51
CA VAL A 96 -2.59 5.52 -5.85
C VAL A 96 -3.22 4.14 -5.98
N ASP A 97 -3.97 3.90 -7.06
CA ASP A 97 -4.42 2.57 -7.46
C ASP A 97 -3.20 1.80 -8.03
N LEU A 98 -2.58 0.95 -7.20
CA LEU A 98 -1.31 0.30 -7.51
C LEU A 98 -1.47 -1.03 -8.22
N ASP A 99 -2.59 -1.74 -8.01
CA ASP A 99 -2.88 -3.01 -8.67
C ASP A 99 -3.94 -2.92 -9.78
N ALA A 100 -4.38 -1.71 -10.11
CA ALA A 100 -5.33 -1.39 -11.18
C ALA A 100 -6.71 -2.05 -10.97
N ASP A 101 -7.11 -2.26 -9.72
CA ASP A 101 -8.43 -2.79 -9.37
C ASP A 101 -9.53 -1.71 -9.25
N GLY A 102 -9.15 -0.43 -9.40
CA GLY A 102 -10.03 0.72 -9.30
C GLY A 102 -10.14 1.31 -7.90
N MET A 103 -9.41 0.77 -6.92
CA MET A 103 -9.30 1.33 -5.57
C MET A 103 -7.89 1.82 -5.30
N ALA A 104 -7.78 2.90 -4.53
CA ALA A 104 -6.47 3.42 -4.16
C ALA A 104 -5.90 2.68 -2.93
N GLU A 105 -4.63 2.32 -3.02
CA GLU A 105 -3.75 2.07 -1.88
C GLU A 105 -3.14 3.38 -1.39
N VAL A 106 -2.55 3.33 -0.20
CA VAL A 106 -1.87 4.47 0.43
C VAL A 106 -0.39 4.20 0.60
N ILE A 107 0.43 5.00 -0.07
CA ILE A 107 1.89 4.98 0.05
C ILE A 107 2.30 5.95 1.16
N VAL A 108 3.10 5.44 2.10
CA VAL A 108 3.63 6.18 3.26
C VAL A 108 5.08 5.79 3.55
N VAL A 109 5.78 6.62 4.33
CA VAL A 109 7.06 6.27 4.95
C VAL A 109 6.83 5.86 6.40
N GLU A 110 7.21 4.63 6.74
CA GLU A 110 7.28 4.16 8.12
C GLU A 110 8.72 4.14 8.59
N THR A 111 8.98 4.66 9.79
CA THR A 111 10.29 4.57 10.43
C THR A 111 10.21 3.72 11.68
N ASP A 112 11.09 2.72 11.74
CA ASP A 112 11.36 1.93 12.93
C ASP A 112 12.49 2.56 13.74
N MET A 113 12.28 2.61 15.05
CA MET A 113 13.21 3.24 16.01
C MET A 113 14.62 2.69 15.98
N THR A 114 14.83 1.48 15.47
CA THR A 114 16.14 0.83 15.43
C THR A 114 16.62 0.54 14.03
N ARG A 115 15.70 0.35 13.07
CA ARG A 115 15.99 -0.10 11.70
C ARG A 115 15.91 1.01 10.65
N GLY A 116 15.42 2.20 11.02
CA GLY A 116 15.24 3.33 10.10
C GLY A 116 13.97 3.20 9.27
N ALA A 117 13.89 3.97 8.20
CA ALA A 117 12.71 4.07 7.35
C ALA A 117 12.55 2.90 6.38
N ARG A 118 11.31 2.72 5.92
CA ARG A 118 10.92 1.91 4.77
C ARG A 118 9.71 2.54 4.09
N LEU A 119 9.52 2.25 2.82
CA LEU A 119 8.30 2.60 2.11
C LEU A 119 7.27 1.50 2.39
N SER A 120 6.04 1.89 2.69
CA SER A 120 4.95 0.97 3.03
C SER A 120 3.70 1.32 2.24
N VAL A 121 2.99 0.28 1.80
CA VAL A 121 1.74 0.36 1.04
C VAL A 121 0.62 -0.21 1.92
N TYR A 122 -0.41 0.59 2.14
CA TYR A 122 -1.56 0.25 2.98
C TYR A 122 -2.84 0.16 2.14
N GLY A 123 -3.64 -0.87 2.39
CA GLY A 123 -5.04 -0.95 2.01
C GLY A 123 -5.96 -0.60 3.18
N ALA A 124 -7.27 -0.65 2.96
CA ALA A 124 -8.27 -0.30 3.98
C ALA A 124 -8.25 -1.23 5.20
N ASP A 125 -7.73 -2.44 5.02
CA ASP A 125 -7.60 -3.52 6.01
C ASP A 125 -6.23 -3.58 6.71
N GLY A 126 -5.23 -2.82 6.24
CA GLY A 126 -3.91 -2.76 6.87
C GLY A 126 -2.75 -2.74 5.88
N LEU A 127 -1.57 -3.13 6.37
CA LEU A 127 -0.34 -3.16 5.58
C LEU A 127 -0.45 -4.24 4.50
N ARG A 128 -0.23 -3.86 3.25
CA ARG A 128 -0.23 -4.75 2.08
C ARG A 128 1.19 -5.19 1.71
N ALA A 129 2.08 -4.23 1.52
CA ALA A 129 3.48 -4.48 1.20
C ALA A 129 4.39 -3.44 1.85
N ALA A 130 5.67 -3.76 1.99
CA ALA A 130 6.69 -2.79 2.40
C ALA A 130 8.06 -3.16 1.84
N THR A 131 8.89 -2.16 1.58
CA THR A 131 10.31 -2.39 1.30
C THR A 131 11.03 -2.87 2.57
N PRO A 132 12.23 -3.46 2.44
CA PRO A 132 13.12 -3.62 3.59
C PRO A 132 13.41 -2.27 4.26
N TYR A 133 13.72 -2.32 5.55
CA TYR A 133 14.25 -1.17 6.28
C TYR A 133 15.63 -0.78 5.76
N ILE A 134 15.91 0.53 5.69
CA ILE A 134 17.12 1.06 5.07
C ILE A 134 18.31 1.22 6.04
N GLY A 135 18.35 0.39 7.07
CA GLY A 135 19.53 0.18 7.91
C GLY A 135 19.26 0.34 9.40
N HIS A 136 19.55 1.53 9.93
CA HIS A 136 19.49 1.82 11.37
C HIS A 136 18.67 3.09 11.64
N THR A 137 18.47 3.45 12.91
CA THR A 137 17.80 4.70 13.29
C THR A 137 18.36 5.94 12.57
N HIS A 138 17.53 6.95 12.35
CA HIS A 138 17.84 8.22 11.71
C HIS A 138 18.29 8.00 10.25
N ARG A 139 17.60 7.08 9.59
CA ARG A 139 17.68 6.84 8.16
C ARG A 139 16.28 7.01 7.61
N TRP A 140 16.18 7.93 6.67
CA TRP A 140 14.91 8.30 6.05
C TRP A 140 15.02 8.22 4.54
N LEU A 141 13.90 8.03 3.86
CA LEU A 141 13.79 8.03 2.41
C LEU A 141 12.76 9.06 1.98
N ALA A 142 12.97 9.68 0.82
CA ALA A 142 12.05 10.68 0.29
C ALA A 142 11.26 10.08 -0.87
N PRO A 143 9.94 9.87 -0.73
CA PRO A 143 9.10 9.47 -1.86
C PRO A 143 9.14 10.51 -2.97
N VAL A 144 9.13 10.07 -4.22
CA VAL A 144 8.94 10.93 -5.40
C VAL A 144 7.51 10.80 -5.91
N GLY A 145 7.01 9.58 -6.04
CA GLY A 145 5.65 9.29 -6.50
C GLY A 145 5.55 7.90 -7.09
N ALA A 146 4.41 7.59 -7.72
CA ALA A 146 4.17 6.33 -8.39
C ALA A 146 3.51 6.54 -9.76
N ALA A 147 3.90 5.72 -10.73
CA ALA A 147 3.37 5.68 -12.09
C ALA A 147 3.79 4.37 -12.75
N ASP A 148 3.17 4.01 -13.87
CA ASP A 148 3.65 2.97 -14.79
C ASP A 148 4.83 3.55 -15.59
N PHE A 149 6.05 3.37 -15.10
CA PHE A 149 7.25 4.00 -15.65
C PHE A 149 7.76 3.32 -16.91
N ASP A 150 7.47 2.04 -17.12
CA ASP A 150 7.90 1.28 -18.30
C ASP A 150 6.77 0.93 -19.28
N GLY A 151 5.52 1.27 -18.95
CA GLY A 151 4.37 1.16 -19.83
C GLY A 151 3.82 -0.25 -19.95
N ASP A 152 4.07 -1.12 -18.96
CA ASP A 152 3.62 -2.51 -18.96
C ASP A 152 2.27 -2.74 -18.25
N GLY A 153 1.69 -1.66 -17.72
CA GLY A 153 0.41 -1.65 -17.01
C GLY A 153 0.52 -1.95 -15.52
N GLN A 154 1.71 -2.25 -15.00
CA GLN A 154 1.95 -2.36 -13.56
C GLN A 154 2.48 -1.03 -13.01
N MET A 155 2.11 -0.72 -11.77
CA MET A 155 2.56 0.51 -11.13
C MET A 155 3.91 0.32 -10.46
N GLU A 156 4.77 1.31 -10.63
CA GLU A 156 6.01 1.45 -9.87
C GLU A 156 5.98 2.64 -8.93
N ILE A 157 6.78 2.55 -7.87
CA ILE A 157 6.98 3.57 -6.87
C ILE A 157 8.44 4.00 -6.89
N ALA A 158 8.67 5.31 -7.04
CA ALA A 158 9.98 5.92 -7.01
C ALA A 158 10.23 6.65 -5.68
N TYR A 159 11.41 6.43 -5.09
CA TYR A 159 11.88 7.17 -3.92
C TYR A 159 13.39 7.34 -3.92
N VAL A 160 13.89 8.34 -3.21
CA VAL A 160 15.33 8.51 -2.95
C VAL A 160 15.69 7.91 -1.59
N ASP A 161 16.53 6.88 -1.59
CA ASP A 161 17.13 6.30 -0.40
C ASP A 161 18.13 7.28 0.22
N ARG A 162 17.90 7.64 1.50
CA ARG A 162 18.75 8.52 2.31
C ARG A 162 19.19 9.74 1.49
N PRO A 163 18.28 10.68 1.17
CA PRO A 163 18.54 11.80 0.27
C PRO A 163 19.67 12.75 0.75
N HIS A 164 20.08 12.62 2.01
CA HIS A 164 21.19 13.35 2.64
C HIS A 164 22.52 12.57 2.66
N LEU A 165 22.48 11.26 2.42
CA LEU A 165 23.63 10.35 2.53
C LEU A 165 23.85 9.60 1.22
N ALA A 166 23.04 8.55 0.94
CA ALA A 166 23.24 7.66 -0.19
C ALA A 166 22.89 8.33 -1.52
N LYS A 167 21.78 9.08 -1.57
CA LYS A 167 21.33 9.79 -2.78
C LYS A 167 21.14 8.83 -3.96
N THR A 168 20.50 7.71 -3.67
CA THR A 168 20.19 6.67 -4.64
C THR A 168 18.70 6.75 -4.94
N LEU A 169 18.34 7.07 -6.19
CA LEU A 169 16.99 6.90 -6.68
C LEU A 169 16.73 5.40 -6.87
N ARG A 170 15.64 4.90 -6.31
CA ARG A 170 15.18 3.52 -6.43
C ARG A 170 13.78 3.50 -7.02
N VAL A 171 13.52 2.49 -7.84
CA VAL A 171 12.21 2.21 -8.42
C VAL A 171 11.81 0.79 -8.06
N TRP A 172 10.63 0.66 -7.45
CA TRP A 172 10.06 -0.59 -6.99
C TRP A 172 8.74 -0.85 -7.68
N ARG A 173 8.56 -2.05 -8.24
CA ARG A 173 7.29 -2.49 -8.81
C ARG A 173 6.39 -3.05 -7.72
N PHE A 174 5.11 -2.67 -7.77
CA PHE A 174 4.05 -3.30 -7.01
C PHE A 174 3.32 -4.32 -7.89
N ALA A 175 3.41 -5.60 -7.56
CA ALA A 175 2.74 -6.66 -8.32
C ALA A 175 2.40 -7.84 -7.42
N GLY A 176 1.19 -8.37 -7.55
CA GLY A 176 0.75 -9.52 -6.74
C GLY A 176 0.76 -9.28 -5.24
N GLY A 177 0.63 -8.02 -4.79
CA GLY A 177 0.71 -7.65 -3.38
C GLY A 177 2.13 -7.58 -2.82
N GLU A 178 3.17 -7.62 -3.67
CA GLU A 178 4.57 -7.54 -3.27
C GLU A 178 5.27 -6.31 -3.89
N LEU A 179 6.32 -5.83 -3.22
CA LEU A 179 7.22 -4.80 -3.72
C LEU A 179 8.55 -5.44 -4.14
N SER A 180 8.98 -5.23 -5.38
CA SER A 180 10.28 -5.69 -5.89
C SER A 180 11.09 -4.54 -6.48
N GLU A 181 12.37 -4.40 -6.10
CA GLU A 181 13.25 -3.39 -6.69
C GLU A 181 13.59 -3.79 -8.12
N ILE A 182 13.30 -2.93 -9.08
CA ILE A 182 13.55 -3.19 -10.50
C ILE A 182 14.68 -2.33 -11.08
N ALA A 183 14.98 -1.18 -10.47
CA ALA A 183 16.08 -0.33 -10.88
C ALA A 183 16.54 0.61 -9.76
N ALA A 184 17.83 0.96 -9.78
CA ALA A 184 18.42 1.96 -8.91
C ALA A 184 19.54 2.73 -9.60
N ILE A 185 19.73 4.00 -9.22
CA ILE A 185 20.84 4.83 -9.69
C ILE A 185 21.27 5.83 -8.63
N ASP A 186 22.59 5.96 -8.44
CA ASP A 186 23.18 6.92 -7.51
C ASP A 186 23.23 8.34 -8.07
N GLY A 187 23.46 9.31 -7.20
CA GLY A 187 23.74 10.69 -7.58
C GLY A 187 22.50 11.58 -7.71
N LEU A 188 21.33 11.13 -7.23
CA LEU A 188 20.06 11.84 -7.31
C LEU A 188 19.47 12.10 -5.92
N THR A 189 18.86 13.26 -5.72
CA THR A 189 18.25 13.64 -4.44
C THR A 189 17.09 14.61 -4.65
N ASN A 190 16.15 14.63 -3.73
CA ASN A 190 14.99 15.51 -3.76
C ASN A 190 14.69 16.14 -2.39
N HIS A 191 15.55 15.98 -1.38
CA HIS A 191 15.28 16.52 -0.05
C HIS A 191 16.54 17.00 0.69
N ARG A 192 16.39 18.05 1.50
CA ARG A 192 17.41 18.53 2.45
C ARG A 192 16.85 18.57 3.87
N ILE A 193 17.71 18.26 4.84
CA ILE A 193 17.36 18.26 6.26
C ILE A 193 16.71 19.59 6.65
N GLY A 194 15.56 19.50 7.31
CA GLY A 194 14.81 20.65 7.80
C GLY A 194 13.84 21.27 6.80
N TRP A 195 13.70 20.69 5.60
CA TRP A 195 12.63 21.10 4.68
C TRP A 195 11.31 20.46 5.07
N ALA A 196 10.27 21.28 5.15
CA ALA A 196 8.88 20.85 5.30
C ALA A 196 8.21 20.58 3.94
N GLU A 197 8.99 20.21 2.94
CA GLU A 197 8.54 19.89 1.59
C GLU A 197 9.46 18.84 0.96
N ILE A 198 8.89 17.98 0.10
CA ILE A 198 9.63 17.01 -0.71
C ILE A 198 9.47 17.41 -2.18
N PRO A 199 10.31 18.34 -2.68
CA PRO A 199 10.16 18.88 -4.03
C PRO A 199 10.52 17.87 -5.12
N GLY A 200 9.99 18.08 -6.32
CA GLY A 200 10.08 17.11 -7.42
C GLY A 200 8.74 16.41 -7.61
N GLY A 201 8.76 15.21 -8.20
CA GLY A 201 7.56 14.44 -8.47
C GLY A 201 7.65 13.67 -9.77
N ILE A 202 6.51 13.16 -10.21
CA ILE A 202 6.39 12.50 -11.51
C ILE A 202 5.87 13.53 -12.51
N ARG A 203 6.62 13.72 -13.60
CA ARG A 203 6.14 14.41 -14.78
C ARG A 203 5.51 13.40 -15.71
N ASP A 204 4.20 13.50 -15.85
CA ASP A 204 3.41 12.69 -16.77
C ASP A 204 2.89 13.59 -17.90
N CYS A 205 3.26 13.26 -19.13
CA CYS A 205 3.02 14.04 -20.34
C CYS A 205 2.69 13.07 -21.48
N ASP A 206 2.74 13.52 -22.74
CA ASP A 206 2.65 12.61 -23.89
C ASP A 206 3.93 11.76 -24.00
N GLY A 207 3.95 10.59 -23.34
CA GLY A 207 5.04 9.61 -23.38
C GLY A 207 5.31 8.93 -22.04
N PRO A 208 6.42 8.17 -21.93
CA PRO A 208 6.79 7.52 -20.67
C PRO A 208 6.99 8.55 -19.53
N PRO A 209 6.43 8.32 -18.34
CA PRO A 209 6.57 9.24 -17.22
C PRO A 209 8.03 9.46 -16.81
N GLU A 210 8.33 10.66 -16.33
CA GLU A 210 9.67 11.06 -15.90
C GLU A 210 9.70 11.34 -14.39
N ILE A 211 10.70 10.77 -13.71
CA ILE A 211 10.97 11.04 -12.30
C ILE A 211 11.82 12.32 -12.21
N ILE A 212 11.28 13.37 -11.58
CA ILE A 212 11.96 14.66 -11.44
C ILE A 212 12.62 14.78 -10.07
N THR A 213 13.94 14.93 -10.08
CA THR A 213 14.78 15.14 -8.88
C THR A 213 15.85 16.20 -9.14
N ALA A 214 16.67 16.52 -8.14
CA ALA A 214 17.95 17.20 -8.33
C ALA A 214 19.09 16.18 -8.47
N ASN A 215 20.23 16.62 -9.00
CA ASN A 215 21.49 15.89 -8.84
C ASN A 215 22.06 16.07 -7.42
N ALA A 216 22.98 15.18 -7.01
CA ALA A 216 23.46 15.06 -5.64
C ALA A 216 24.10 16.33 -5.04
N ASN A 217 24.62 17.22 -5.88
CA ASN A 217 25.22 18.49 -5.46
C ASN A 217 24.26 19.69 -5.61
N TRP A 218 23.00 19.47 -5.96
CA TRP A 218 21.95 20.49 -6.09
C TRP A 218 22.28 21.60 -7.09
N THR A 219 22.90 21.24 -8.22
CA THR A 219 23.20 22.20 -9.29
C THR A 219 22.24 22.06 -10.48
N ARG A 220 21.69 20.86 -10.72
CA ARG A 220 20.88 20.53 -11.89
C ARG A 220 19.56 19.88 -11.50
N ILE A 221 18.53 20.15 -12.29
CA ILE A 221 17.27 19.41 -12.31
C ILE A 221 17.47 18.22 -13.25
N MET A 222 17.10 17.03 -12.77
CA MET A 222 17.25 15.77 -13.47
C MET A 222 15.87 15.19 -13.75
N ALA A 223 15.59 14.87 -15.02
CA ALA A 223 14.46 14.06 -15.41
C ALA A 223 14.96 12.65 -15.73
N THR A 224 14.44 11.65 -15.03
CA THR A 224 14.90 10.26 -15.16
C THR A 224 13.78 9.39 -15.71
N ARG A 225 14.08 8.62 -16.76
CA ARG A 225 13.16 7.61 -17.33
C ARG A 225 13.59 6.21 -16.92
N LEU A 226 12.63 5.30 -16.81
CA LEU A 226 12.91 3.87 -16.77
C LEU A 226 12.87 3.34 -18.21
N GLU A 227 14.02 2.88 -18.71
CA GLU A 227 14.14 2.36 -20.07
C GLU A 227 14.75 0.96 -20.01
N ARG A 228 13.95 -0.07 -20.37
CA ARG A 228 14.41 -1.47 -20.42
C ARG A 228 15.08 -1.92 -19.12
N GLY A 229 14.48 -1.58 -17.97
CA GLY A 229 14.98 -1.92 -16.64
C GLY A 229 16.15 -1.06 -16.14
N VAL A 230 16.48 0.05 -16.81
CA VAL A 230 17.57 0.94 -16.40
C VAL A 230 17.07 2.37 -16.24
N LEU A 231 17.54 3.06 -15.20
CA LEU A 231 17.26 4.48 -15.00
C LEU A 231 18.19 5.35 -15.85
N VAL A 232 17.60 6.17 -16.72
CA VAL A 232 18.32 7.06 -17.65
C VAL A 232 18.07 8.50 -17.25
N PRO A 233 18.97 9.13 -16.46
CA PRO A 233 18.82 10.51 -16.04
C PRO A 233 19.26 11.48 -17.14
N ARG A 234 18.52 12.58 -17.29
CA ARG A 234 18.81 13.66 -18.21
C ARG A 234 18.73 15.00 -17.49
N ASP A 235 19.76 15.81 -17.67
CA ASP A 235 19.77 17.19 -17.20
C ASP A 235 18.77 18.03 -18.00
N ILE A 236 17.86 18.72 -17.30
CA ILE A 236 16.83 19.58 -17.90
C ILE A 236 16.92 21.05 -17.47
N GLY A 237 17.96 21.44 -16.74
CA GLY A 237 18.19 22.83 -16.36
C GLY A 237 18.87 23.01 -15.01
N ALA A 238 19.15 24.26 -14.66
CA ALA A 238 19.75 24.60 -13.37
C ALA A 238 18.73 24.44 -12.22
N TYR A 239 19.14 23.78 -11.14
CA TYR A 239 18.42 23.85 -9.88
C TYR A 239 18.66 25.22 -9.24
N THR A 240 17.58 25.87 -8.80
CA THR A 240 17.67 27.21 -8.17
C THR A 240 17.03 27.27 -6.79
N ARG A 241 15.96 26.49 -6.58
CA ARG A 241 15.17 26.43 -5.34
C ARG A 241 14.21 25.25 -5.39
N PRO A 242 13.59 24.82 -4.26
CA PRO A 242 12.65 23.69 -4.23
C PRO A 242 11.57 23.76 -5.33
N SER A 243 10.92 24.91 -5.46
CA SER A 243 9.89 25.15 -6.49
C SER A 243 10.37 25.06 -7.94
N SER A 244 11.67 24.95 -8.20
CA SER A 244 12.16 24.60 -9.55
C SER A 244 11.95 23.13 -9.90
N LEU A 245 12.03 22.22 -8.93
CA LEU A 245 11.72 20.80 -9.13
C LEU A 245 10.22 20.58 -9.26
N THR A 246 9.42 21.17 -8.36
CA THR A 246 7.94 21.08 -8.39
C THR A 246 7.40 21.53 -9.74
N ARG A 247 7.81 22.73 -10.20
CA ARG A 247 7.40 23.22 -11.52
C ARG A 247 7.87 22.28 -12.64
N ALA A 248 9.08 21.75 -12.57
CA ALA A 248 9.59 20.85 -13.59
C ALA A 248 8.80 19.51 -13.66
N ALA A 249 8.21 19.07 -12.55
CA ALA A 249 7.29 17.94 -12.50
C ALA A 249 5.92 18.28 -13.12
N GLU A 250 5.43 19.50 -12.91
CA GLU A 250 4.10 19.93 -13.37
C GLU A 250 4.07 20.42 -14.83
N THR A 251 5.21 20.76 -15.42
CA THR A 251 5.27 21.32 -16.78
C THR A 251 5.78 20.31 -17.80
N CYS A 252 4.95 20.02 -18.80
CA CYS A 252 5.41 19.39 -20.04
C CYS A 252 6.23 20.38 -20.86
N GLY A 253 7.38 19.94 -21.37
CA GLY A 253 8.15 20.72 -22.34
C GLY A 253 7.31 20.95 -23.59
N ARG A 254 7.29 22.19 -24.10
CA ARG A 254 6.77 22.46 -25.45
C ARG A 254 7.83 22.12 -26.48
#